data_AF-X1B5D8-F1
#
_entry.id   AF-X1B5D8-F1
#
_cell.length_a   1.000
_cell.length_b   1.000
_cell.length_c   1.000
_cell.angle_alpha   90.00
_cell.angle_beta   90.00
_cell.angle_gamma   90.00
#
_symmetry.space_group_name_H-M   'P 1'
#
loop_
_entity.id
_entity.type
_entity.pdbx_description
1 polymer ?
#
loop_
_entity_poly.entity_id
_entity_poly.type
_entity_poly.pdbx_seq_one_letter_code
_entity_poly.pdbx_strand_id
1 'polypeptide(L)'
;MASLRVNAAKPLELVKKEIETMEKIKYAYVVTGEYPLFILVKCLNHQDSMGLIKTLRKLPRIEEVKTEIVLDRIKEDHSIIIPE
;
A
#
# COMPACT_ATOMS: atom_id res chain seq x y z
N MET A 1 6.71 -2.55 0.05
CA MET A 1 5.54 -2.27 0.92
C MET A 1 5.46 -0.78 1.12
N ALA A 2 4.25 -0.26 1.35
CA ALA A 2 4.12 1.13 1.76
C ALA A 2 2.98 1.28 2.78
N SER A 3 3.20 2.14 3.75
CA SER A 3 2.20 2.57 4.73
C SER A 3 1.83 4.02 4.44
N LEU A 4 0.54 4.31 4.33
CA LEU A 4 0.04 5.62 3.92
C LEU A 4 -0.68 6.28 5.09
N ARG A 5 -0.28 7.50 5.41
CA ARG A 5 -1.01 8.37 6.33
C ARG A 5 -2.04 9.15 5.53
N VAL A 6 -3.29 9.10 5.96
CA VAL A 6 -4.41 9.77 5.31
C VAL A 6 -4.87 10.91 6.20
N ASN A 7 -5.13 12.06 5.58
CA ASN A 7 -5.65 13.23 6.28
C ASN A 7 -7.02 12.93 6.90
N ALA A 8 -7.12 13.06 8.22
CA ALA A 8 -8.32 12.72 9.00
C ALA A 8 -9.54 13.62 8.69
N ALA A 9 -9.35 14.78 8.06
CA ALA A 9 -10.43 15.71 7.76
C ALA A 9 -11.31 15.25 6.58
N LYS A 10 -10.96 14.17 5.87
CA LYS A 10 -11.73 13.66 4.72
C LYS A 10 -11.95 12.14 4.78
N PRO A 11 -13.02 11.62 4.15
CA PRO A 11 -13.36 10.20 4.21
C PRO A 11 -12.30 9.31 3.54
N LEU A 12 -11.91 8.25 4.25
CA LEU A 12 -10.96 7.23 3.76
C LEU A 12 -11.42 6.57 2.44
N GLU A 13 -12.73 6.47 2.21
CA GLU A 13 -13.31 5.79 1.05
C GLU A 13 -12.87 6.35 -0.30
N LEU A 14 -12.56 7.65 -0.36
CA LEU A 14 -12.09 8.25 -1.61
C LEU A 14 -10.68 7.76 -1.96
N VAL A 15 -9.81 7.59 -0.96
CA VAL A 15 -8.46 7.05 -1.14
C VAL A 15 -8.52 5.58 -1.50
N LYS A 16 -9.46 4.81 -0.94
CA LYS A 16 -9.65 3.39 -1.29
C LYS A 16 -9.97 3.22 -2.78
N LYS A 17 -10.92 4.01 -3.30
CA LYS A 17 -11.28 3.98 -4.73
C LYS A 17 -10.10 4.30 -5.64
N GLU A 18 -9.26 5.27 -5.26
CA GLU A 18 -8.05 5.59 -6.03
C GLU A 18 -7.05 4.43 -6.01
N ILE A 19 -6.82 3.80 -4.85
CA ILE A 19 -5.92 2.65 -4.69
C ILE A 19 -6.41 1.41 -5.45
N GLU A 20 -7.71 1.11 -5.43
CA GLU A 20 -8.31 -0.04 -6.13
C GLU A 20 -8.05 -0.03 -7.64
N THR A 21 -7.90 1.15 -8.24
CA THR A 21 -7.61 1.26 -9.69
C THR A 21 -6.13 1.07 -10.03
N MET A 22 -5.24 0.94 -9.05
CA MET A 22 -3.80 0.84 -9.29
C MET A 22 -3.34 -0.62 -9.42
N GLU A 23 -3.16 -1.10 -10.65
CA GLU A 23 -2.78 -2.49 -10.95
C GLU A 23 -1.49 -2.99 -10.25
N LYS A 24 -0.59 -2.08 -9.90
CA LYS A 24 0.68 -2.39 -9.22
C LYS A 24 0.52 -2.69 -7.73
N ILE A 25 -0.60 -2.28 -7.15
CA ILE A 25 -0.97 -2.59 -5.77
C ILE A 25 -1.67 -3.96 -5.78
N LYS A 26 -1.04 -4.96 -5.16
CA LYS A 26 -1.55 -6.34 -5.13
C LYS A 26 -2.37 -6.64 -3.89
N TYR A 27 -2.05 -5.95 -2.80
CA TYR A 27 -2.83 -5.99 -1.57
C TYR A 27 -2.93 -4.60 -0.99
N ALA A 28 -4.10 -4.27 -0.45
CA ALA A 28 -4.36 -3.05 0.27
C ALA A 28 -5.25 -3.38 1.48
N TYR A 29 -4.83 -2.92 2.65
CA TYR A 29 -5.52 -3.18 3.91
C TYR A 29 -5.73 -1.87 4.65
N VAL A 30 -6.92 -1.74 5.25
CA VAL A 30 -7.16 -0.74 6.28
C VAL A 30 -6.72 -1.35 7.60
N VAL A 31 -5.82 -0.67 8.30
CA VAL A 31 -5.23 -1.15 9.54
C VAL A 31 -5.38 -0.10 10.64
N THR A 32 -5.29 -0.51 11.90
CA THR A 32 -5.22 0.42 13.04
C THR A 32 -3.82 1.00 13.17
N GLY A 33 -3.71 2.23 13.67
CA GLY A 33 -2.42 2.88 13.97
C GLY A 33 -2.23 4.19 13.20
N GLU A 34 -0.99 4.69 13.19
CA GLU A 34 -0.65 6.01 12.62
C GLU A 34 -0.74 6.09 11.09
N TYR A 35 -0.63 4.94 10.42
CA TYR A 35 -0.74 4.81 8.96
C TYR A 35 -1.92 3.88 8.67
N PRO A 36 -3.14 4.41 8.52
CA PRO A 36 -4.36 3.61 8.45
C PRO A 36 -4.48 2.76 7.18
N LEU A 37 -3.57 2.92 6.21
CA LEU A 37 -3.52 2.11 5.01
C LEU A 37 -2.16 1.43 4.88
N PHE A 38 -2.18 0.13 4.66
CA PHE A 38 -1.00 -0.67 4.35
C PHE A 38 -1.18 -1.33 2.98
N ILE A 39 -0.19 -1.15 2.10
CA ILE A 39 -0.23 -1.68 0.74
C ILE A 39 1.01 -2.53 0.41
N LEU A 40 0.78 -3.65 -0.28
CA LEU A 40 1.83 -4.43 -0.93
C LEU A 40 1.83 -4.14 -2.42
N VAL A 41 2.99 -3.71 -2.90
CA VAL A 41 3.23 -3.35 -4.30
C VAL A 41 4.20 -4.37 -4.89
N LYS A 42 3.91 -4.86 -6.11
CA LYS A 42 4.87 -5.60 -6.93
C LYS A 42 5.16 -4.79 -8.21
N CYS A 43 6.43 -4.44 -8.38
CA CYS A 43 6.95 -3.70 -9.53
C CYS A 43 8.01 -4.53 -10.25
N LEU A 44 8.17 -4.33 -11.56
CA LEU A 44 9.15 -5.08 -12.36
C LEU A 44 10.59 -4.64 -12.09
N ASN A 45 10.79 -3.37 -11.77
CA ASN A 45 12.11 -2.79 -11.53
C ASN A 45 12.03 -1.58 -10.60
N HIS A 46 13.20 -1.06 -10.24
CA HIS A 46 13.33 0.07 -9.33
C HIS A 46 12.74 1.38 -9.88
N GLN A 47 12.85 1.63 -11.20
CA GLN A 47 12.28 2.85 -11.78
C GLN A 47 10.76 2.84 -11.68
N ASP A 48 10.15 1.68 -11.91
CA ASP A 48 8.72 1.45 -11.80
C ASP A 48 8.21 1.68 -10.36
N SER A 49 8.95 1.17 -9.37
CA SER A 49 8.59 1.38 -7.96
C SER A 49 8.71 2.85 -7.55
N MET A 50 9.78 3.54 -7.98
CA MET A 50 9.95 4.97 -7.71
C MET A 50 8.87 5.81 -8.39
N GLY A 51 8.43 5.42 -9.59
CA GLY A 51 7.29 6.02 -10.28
C GLY A 51 6.01 5.91 -9.45
N LEU A 52 5.68 4.71 -8.97
CA LEU A 52 4.51 4.50 -8.13
C LEU A 52 4.58 5.26 -6.81
N ILE A 53 5.74 5.28 -6.13
CA ILE A 53 5.91 6.03 -4.87
C ILE A 53 5.66 7.53 -5.09
N LYS A 54 6.13 8.08 -6.21
CA LYS A 54 5.83 9.47 -6.59
C LYS A 54 4.35 9.69 -6.86
N THR A 55 3.67 8.75 -7.50
CA THR A 55 2.21 8.81 -7.71
C THR A 55 1.46 8.79 -6.38
N LEU A 56 1.80 7.87 -5.48
CA LEU A 56 1.17 7.77 -4.15
C LEU A 56 1.35 9.06 -3.35
N ARG A 57 2.55 9.64 -3.33
CA ARG A 57 2.80 10.92 -2.64
C ARG A 57 2.04 12.11 -3.23
N LYS A 58 1.59 12.01 -4.48
CA LYS A 58 0.79 13.03 -5.15
C LYS A 58 -0.71 12.80 -5.01
N LEU A 59 -1.14 11.66 -4.47
CA LEU A 59 -2.56 11.42 -4.28
C LEU A 59 -3.13 12.45 -3.32
N PRO A 60 -4.26 13.08 -3.67
CA PRO A 60 -4.93 13.99 -2.77
C PRO A 60 -5.27 13.23 -1.49
N ARG A 61 -5.03 13.86 -0.33
CA ARG A 61 -5.33 13.34 1.02
C ARG A 61 -4.30 12.36 1.59
N ILE A 62 -3.27 11.99 0.84
CA ILE A 62 -2.10 11.32 1.43
C ILE A 62 -1.18 12.39 2.02
N GLU A 63 -0.96 12.31 3.32
CA GLU A 63 -0.06 13.23 4.05
C GLU A 63 1.37 12.70 4.01
N GLU A 64 1.51 11.38 4.14
CA GLU A 64 2.80 10.74 4.26
C GLU A 64 2.78 9.34 3.64
N VAL A 65 3.90 8.97 3.02
CA VAL A 65 4.12 7.63 2.47
C VAL A 65 5.42 7.10 3.05
N LYS A 66 5.32 6.12 3.94
CA LYS A 66 6.45 5.35 4.45
C LYS A 66 6.62 4.10 3.58
N THR A 67 7.82 3.86 3.09
CA THR A 67 8.10 2.75 2.16
C THR A 67 9.16 1.82 2.70
N GLU A 68 8.89 0.52 2.64
CA GLU A 68 9.86 -0.54 2.94
C GLU A 68 10.09 -1.39 1.69
N ILE A 69 11.34 -1.42 1.21
CA ILE A 69 11.74 -2.28 0.09
C ILE A 69 12.13 -3.65 0.66
N VAL A 70 11.48 -4.70 0.18
CA VAL A 70 11.83 -6.08 0.55
C VAL A 70 13.16 -6.41 -0.14
N LEU A 71 14.20 -6.65 0.66
CA LEU A 71 15.54 -7.00 0.15
C LEU A 71 15.68 -8.50 -0.09
N ASP A 72 15.07 -9.30 0.76
CA ASP A 72 15.04 -10.76 0.65
C ASP A 72 13.70 -11.30 1.13
N ARG A 73 13.26 -12.40 0.53
CA ARG A 73 11.97 -13.05 0.83
C ARG A 73 12.22 -14.36 1.56
N ILE A 74 11.98 -14.35 2.86
CA ILE A 74 12.13 -15.54 3.71
C ILE A 74 10.95 -16.51 3.50
N LYS A 75 9.70 -16.01 3.45
CA LYS A 75 8.48 -16.80 3.22
C LYS A 75 7.36 -15.92 2.65
N GLU A 76 6.57 -16.45 1.72
CA GLU A 76 5.32 -15.87 1.21
C GLU A 76 4.36 -17.02 0.92
N ASP A 77 3.24 -17.06 1.63
CA ASP A 77 2.22 -18.12 1.54
C ASP A 77 0.84 -17.47 1.54
N HIS A 78 0.02 -17.84 0.56
CA HIS A 78 -1.32 -17.29 0.37
C HIS A 78 -2.42 -18.26 0.83
N SER A 79 -2.05 -19.43 1.34
CA SER A 79 -2.98 -20.43 1.83
C SER A 79 -3.48 -20.09 3.24
N ILE A 80 -4.71 -20.52 3.53
CA ILE A 80 -5.31 -20.45 4.87
C ILE A 80 -5.39 -21.89 5.38
N ILE A 81 -4.86 -22.15 6.57
CA ILE A 81 -5.01 -23.44 7.24
C ILE A 81 -6.32 -23.40 8.03
N ILE A 82 -7.26 -24.28 7.68
CA ILE A 82 -8.52 -24.47 8.41
C ILE A 82 -8.32 -25.68 9.33
N PRO A 83 -8.24 -25.50 10.66
CA PRO A 83 -8.16 -26.62 11.59
C PRO A 83 -9.48 -27.40 11.62
N GLU A 84 -9.39 -28.74 11.74
CA GLU A 84 -10.54 -29.63 12.01
C GLU A 84 -11.12 -29.43 13.41
#